data_AF-A0AAT9ITQ0-F1
#
_entry.id   AF-A0AAT9ITQ0-F1
#
_cell.length_a   1.000
_cell.length_b   1.000
_cell.length_c   1.000
_cell.angle_alpha   90.00
_cell.angle_beta   90.00
_cell.angle_gamma   90.00
#
_symmetry.space_group_name_H-M   'P 1'
#
loop_
_entity.id
_entity.type
_entity.pdbx_description
1 polymer ?
#
loop_
_entity_poly.entity_id
_entity_poly.type
_entity_poly.pdbx_seq_one_letter_code
_entity_poly.pdbx_strand_id
1 'polypeptide(L)'
;MNTVTKTIFSPEQLDELRKRVLDYKEQTPASWYEIHQTTGIGESTIQAFALGTYKGNNQNVATEVEKWFKNAETMEFFSDMSVVPAYQPTPTALNIRANLLYAKRGNFNTIQGNPGVGKSEALDHFVWEFQNVWRVTASPSRSTFNAIMLAILNAFNVPPGNRTSHQLSELVRRQFRSRTDALLIVDEFST
;
A
#
# COMPACT_ATOMS: atom_id res chain seq x y z
N MET A 1 -1.05 33.42 -8.56
CA MET A 1 -0.69 32.92 -9.91
C MET A 1 0.65 32.21 -9.78
N ASN A 2 0.67 30.89 -9.69
CA ASN A 2 1.94 30.13 -9.63
C ASN A 2 2.36 29.78 -11.04
N THR A 3 3.35 30.51 -11.55
CA THR A 3 3.98 30.27 -12.84
C THR A 3 4.81 28.99 -12.73
N VAL A 4 4.32 27.88 -13.30
CA VAL A 4 5.14 26.68 -13.46
C VAL A 4 6.21 27.01 -14.49
N THR A 5 7.44 27.18 -14.05
CA THR A 5 8.61 27.36 -14.92
C THR A 5 8.70 26.15 -15.84
N LYS A 6 8.41 26.33 -17.13
CA LYS A 6 8.52 25.27 -18.14
C LYS A 6 10.00 25.08 -18.43
N THR A 7 10.60 24.02 -17.88
CA THR A 7 11.97 23.62 -18.23
C THR A 7 12.04 23.38 -19.73
N ILE A 8 12.92 24.12 -20.43
CA ILE A 8 13.16 23.95 -21.86
C ILE A 8 14.50 23.22 -21.99
N PHE A 9 14.47 22.05 -22.62
CA PHE A 9 15.64 21.22 -22.87
C PHE A 9 16.36 21.67 -24.15
N SER A 10 17.68 21.78 -24.09
CA SER A 10 18.51 22.00 -25.29
C SER A 10 18.49 20.76 -26.21
N PRO A 11 18.88 20.89 -27.49
CA PRO A 11 18.99 19.74 -28.38
C PRO A 11 19.89 18.63 -27.83
N GLU A 12 21.02 18.99 -27.21
CA GLU A 12 21.95 18.06 -26.57
C GLU A 12 21.30 17.30 -25.41
N GLN A 13 20.53 18.00 -24.55
CA GLN A 13 19.81 17.38 -23.45
C GLN A 13 18.70 16.44 -23.92
N LEU A 14 18.04 16.76 -25.04
CA LEU A 14 17.05 15.88 -25.65
C LEU A 14 17.70 14.59 -26.15
N ASP A 15 18.86 14.68 -26.81
CA ASP A 15 19.60 13.51 -27.29
C ASP A 15 20.12 12.64 -26.13
N GLU A 16 20.57 13.27 -25.05
CA GLU A 16 20.96 12.57 -23.83
C GLU A 16 19.79 11.79 -23.21
N LEU A 17 18.62 12.42 -23.09
CA LEU A 17 17.41 11.75 -22.58
C LEU A 17 16.97 10.60 -23.48
N ARG A 18 17.06 10.75 -24.80
CA ARG A 18 16.74 9.67 -25.76
C ARG A 18 17.66 8.48 -25.59
N LYS A 19 18.97 8.75 -25.53
CA LYS A 19 19.97 7.72 -25.30
C LYS A 19 19.72 6.99 -23.98
N ARG A 20 19.42 7.74 -22.92
CA ARG A 20 19.11 7.17 -21.60
C ARG A 20 17.90 6.24 -21.61
N VAL A 21 16.85 6.57 -22.37
CA VAL A 21 15.68 5.67 -22.57
C VAL A 21 16.09 4.39 -23.31
N LEU A 22 16.93 4.48 -24.33
CA LEU A 22 17.43 3.32 -25.08
C LEU A 22 18.32 2.42 -24.19
N ASP A 23 19.27 3.02 -23.46
CA ASP A 23 20.18 2.31 -22.55
C ASP A 23 19.38 1.55 -21.46
N TYR A 24 18.35 2.17 -20.89
CA TYR A 24 17.44 1.50 -19.95
C TYR A 24 16.74 0.29 -20.60
N LYS A 25 16.32 0.42 -21.85
CA LYS A 25 15.66 -0.65 -22.62
C LYS A 25 16.59 -1.81 -22.96
N GLU A 26 17.89 -1.56 -23.07
CA GLU A 26 18.90 -2.60 -23.27
C GLU A 26 19.25 -3.32 -21.96
N GLN A 27 19.27 -2.58 -20.85
CA GLN A 27 19.62 -3.11 -19.52
C GLN A 27 18.47 -3.86 -18.85
N THR A 28 17.22 -3.60 -19.25
CA THR A 28 16.02 -4.19 -18.64
C THR A 28 15.16 -4.85 -19.71
N PRO A 29 14.54 -6.03 -19.47
CA PRO A 29 13.60 -6.66 -20.40
C PRO A 29 12.24 -5.90 -20.49
N ALA A 30 12.19 -4.65 -20.03
CA ALA A 30 10.97 -3.87 -19.95
C ALA A 30 10.43 -3.54 -21.35
N SER A 31 9.18 -3.90 -21.61
CA SER A 31 8.43 -3.55 -22.80
C SER A 31 8.10 -2.04 -22.85
N TRP A 32 7.81 -1.51 -24.04
CA TRP A 32 7.31 -0.12 -24.15
C TRP A 32 6.00 0.08 -23.39
N TYR A 33 5.18 -0.97 -23.26
CA TYR A 33 3.97 -1.00 -22.44
C TYR A 33 4.25 -0.74 -20.96
N GLU A 34 5.27 -1.37 -20.39
CA GLU A 34 5.64 -1.16 -18.98
C GLU A 34 6.17 0.26 -18.73
N ILE A 35 6.90 0.83 -19.70
CA ILE A 35 7.31 2.24 -19.64
C ILE A 35 6.09 3.17 -19.74
N HIS A 36 5.10 2.84 -20.56
CA HIS A 36 3.84 3.59 -20.62
C HIS A 36 3.10 3.58 -19.28
N GLN A 37 2.98 2.42 -18.63
CA GLN A 37 2.30 2.29 -17.33
C GLN A 37 2.95 3.16 -16.24
N THR A 38 4.27 3.30 -16.27
CA THR A 38 5.02 4.08 -15.27
C THR A 38 5.08 5.58 -15.58
N THR A 39 5.16 5.95 -16.86
CA THR A 39 5.36 7.36 -17.28
C THR A 39 4.08 8.07 -17.72
N GLY A 40 3.03 7.33 -18.06
CA GLY A 40 1.82 7.88 -18.69
C GLY A 40 2.02 8.35 -20.14
N ILE A 41 3.24 8.26 -20.68
CA ILE A 41 3.55 8.60 -22.08
C ILE A 41 3.10 7.44 -22.95
N GLY A 42 2.31 7.69 -24.00
CA GLY A 42 1.84 6.62 -24.89
C GLY A 42 3.00 5.84 -25.51
N GLU A 43 2.86 4.52 -25.65
CA GLU A 43 3.93 3.61 -26.10
C GLU A 43 4.58 4.04 -27.43
N SER A 44 3.75 4.36 -28.43
CA SER A 44 4.21 4.83 -29.73
C SER A 44 4.91 6.19 -29.65
N THR A 45 4.52 7.02 -28.67
CA THR A 45 5.11 8.34 -28.43
C THR A 45 6.48 8.22 -27.77
N ILE A 46 6.64 7.40 -26.74
CA ILE A 46 7.94 7.19 -26.09
C ILE A 46 8.93 6.49 -27.01
N GLN A 47 8.47 5.52 -27.80
CA GLN A 47 9.30 4.85 -28.80
C GLN A 47 9.76 5.82 -29.89
N ALA A 48 8.84 6.61 -30.47
CA ALA A 48 9.19 7.60 -31.49
C ALA A 48 10.11 8.68 -30.93
N PHE A 49 9.94 9.07 -29.65
CA PHE A 49 10.81 10.02 -28.98
C PHE A 49 12.22 9.46 -28.82
N ALA A 50 12.36 8.24 -28.29
CA ALA A 50 13.65 7.57 -28.09
C ALA A 50 14.42 7.39 -29.40
N LEU A 51 13.72 7.13 -30.51
CA LEU A 51 14.32 7.01 -31.85
C LEU A 51 14.53 8.37 -32.55
N GLY A 52 14.20 9.50 -31.92
CA GLY A 52 14.34 10.83 -32.51
C GLY A 52 13.37 11.14 -33.66
N THR A 53 12.34 10.32 -33.87
CA THR A 53 11.39 10.44 -34.99
C THR A 53 10.06 11.10 -34.61
N TYR A 54 9.86 11.41 -33.33
CA TYR A 54 8.62 12.03 -32.83
C TYR A 54 8.47 13.47 -33.34
N LYS A 55 7.43 13.71 -34.15
CA LYS A 55 7.13 15.03 -34.73
C LYS A 55 6.28 15.94 -33.82
N GLY A 56 5.85 15.42 -32.66
CA GLY A 56 5.05 16.17 -31.70
C GLY A 56 5.89 17.05 -30.78
N ASN A 57 5.33 17.36 -29.61
CA ASN A 57 6.00 18.21 -28.62
C ASN A 57 7.06 17.43 -27.84
N ASN A 58 8.28 17.40 -28.36
CA ASN A 58 9.44 16.76 -27.74
C ASN A 58 9.78 17.32 -26.35
N GLN A 59 9.50 18.59 -26.08
CA GLN A 59 9.78 19.23 -24.79
C GLN A 59 8.90 18.67 -23.67
N ASN A 60 7.61 18.45 -23.96
CA ASN A 60 6.70 17.83 -23.00
C ASN A 60 7.10 16.36 -22.73
N VAL A 61 7.44 15.60 -23.77
CA VAL A 61 7.88 14.20 -23.59
C VAL A 61 9.18 14.15 -22.80
N ALA A 62 10.16 15.00 -23.11
CA ALA A 62 11.40 15.10 -22.37
C ALA A 62 11.19 15.46 -20.89
N THR A 63 10.24 16.36 -20.59
CA THR A 63 9.88 16.70 -19.20
C THR A 63 9.41 15.48 -18.42
N GLU A 64 8.53 14.67 -19.00
CA GLU A 64 8.00 13.48 -18.33
C GLU A 64 9.05 12.35 -18.25
N VAL A 65 9.92 12.21 -19.25
CA VAL A 65 11.06 11.28 -19.21
C VAL A 65 12.07 11.67 -18.13
N GLU A 66 12.41 12.96 -18.01
CA GLU A 66 13.33 13.46 -16.98
C GLU A 66 12.75 13.24 -15.57
N LYS A 67 11.45 13.52 -15.37
CA LYS A 67 10.76 13.23 -14.11
C LYS A 67 10.78 11.74 -13.78
N TRP A 68 10.54 10.89 -14.77
CA TRP A 68 10.56 9.44 -14.58
C TRP A 68 11.93 8.96 -14.07
N PHE A 69 13.02 9.38 -14.72
CA PHE A 69 14.35 9.02 -14.27
C PHE A 69 14.74 9.63 -12.92
N LYS A 70 14.36 10.88 -12.64
CA LYS A 70 14.56 11.48 -11.31
C LYS A 70 13.80 10.72 -10.23
N ASN A 71 12.58 10.28 -10.51
CA ASN A 71 11.80 9.46 -9.57
C ASN A 71 12.45 8.08 -9.38
N ALA A 72 12.96 7.46 -10.44
CA ALA A 72 13.68 6.19 -10.35
C ALA A 72 14.97 6.32 -9.53
N GLU A 73 15.81 7.33 -9.81
CA GLU A 73 17.02 7.65 -9.03
C GLU A 73 16.70 7.99 -7.58
N THR A 74 15.60 8.72 -7.34
CA THR A 74 15.14 9.04 -5.98
C THR A 74 14.72 7.78 -5.24
N MET A 75 13.99 6.87 -5.90
CA MET A 75 13.61 5.58 -5.32
C MET A 75 14.83 4.68 -5.09
N GLU A 76 15.81 4.69 -6.00
CA GLU A 76 17.08 3.95 -5.86
C GLU A 76 17.91 4.52 -4.71
N PHE A 77 18.03 5.85 -4.60
CA PHE A 77 18.67 6.56 -3.50
C PHE A 77 17.97 6.31 -2.15
N PHE A 78 16.64 6.20 -2.13
CA PHE A 78 15.87 5.79 -0.95
C PHE A 78 15.97 4.28 -0.66
N SER A 79 16.26 3.45 -1.66
CA SER A 79 16.48 2.01 -1.47
C SER A 79 17.88 1.72 -0.93
N ASP A 80 18.89 2.51 -1.33
CA ASP A 80 20.27 2.45 -0.83
C ASP A 80 20.40 3.13 0.56
N MET A 81 19.53 4.09 0.88
CA MET A 81 19.30 4.50 2.26
C MET A 81 18.51 3.42 3.00
N SER A 82 19.24 2.40 3.46
CA SER A 82 18.87 1.45 4.52
C SER A 82 17.43 1.59 5.02
N VAL A 83 16.51 0.85 4.40
CA VAL A 83 15.15 0.53 4.85
C VAL A 83 14.54 1.68 5.66
N VAL A 84 13.87 2.64 5.00
CA VAL A 84 12.81 3.38 5.70
C VAL A 84 11.92 2.31 6.35
N PRO A 85 11.86 2.22 7.70
CA PRO A 85 11.08 1.18 8.32
C PRO A 85 9.66 1.34 7.81
N ALA A 86 9.07 0.27 7.27
CA ALA A 86 7.68 0.28 6.81
C ALA A 86 6.69 0.75 7.90
N TYR A 87 7.16 0.79 9.15
CA TYR A 87 6.49 1.35 10.30
C TYR A 87 7.46 2.16 11.15
N GLN A 88 7.17 3.46 11.32
CA GLN A 88 7.88 4.30 12.26
C GLN A 88 7.10 4.34 13.59
N PRO A 89 7.64 3.80 14.69
CA PRO A 89 6.92 3.72 15.96
C PRO A 89 6.77 5.12 16.55
N THR A 90 5.63 5.75 16.29
CA THR A 90 5.25 7.00 16.97
C THR A 90 4.87 6.70 18.42
N PRO A 91 4.90 7.68 19.34
CA PRO A 91 4.46 7.48 20.73
C PRO A 91 3.05 6.87 20.84
N THR A 92 2.14 7.28 19.95
CA THR A 92 0.79 6.72 19.85
C THR A 92 0.83 5.25 19.45
N ALA A 93 1.66 4.90 18.48
CA ALA A 93 1.81 3.53 17.98
C ALA A 93 2.36 2.59 19.07
N LEU A 94 3.31 3.06 19.89
CA LEU A 94 3.84 2.33 21.04
C LEU A 94 2.77 2.09 22.13
N ASN A 95 1.96 3.10 22.43
CA ASN A 95 0.85 2.97 23.38
C ASN A 95 -0.20 1.96 22.89
N ILE A 96 -0.54 1.99 21.59
CA ILE A 96 -1.44 1.02 20.97
C ILE A 96 -0.86 -0.39 21.09
N ARG A 97 0.43 -0.56 20.76
CA ARG A 97 1.12 -1.84 20.86
C ARG A 97 1.09 -2.41 22.29
N ALA A 98 1.39 -1.58 23.30
CA ALA A 98 1.34 -2.02 24.70
C ALA A 98 -0.07 -2.49 25.11
N ASN A 99 -1.10 -1.77 24.69
CA ASN A 99 -2.50 -2.12 24.92
C ASN A 99 -2.89 -3.44 24.26
N LEU A 100 -2.42 -3.70 23.03
CA LEU A 100 -2.68 -4.95 22.30
C LEU A 100 -1.93 -6.14 22.89
N LEU A 101 -0.67 -5.96 23.32
CA LEU A 101 0.08 -6.99 24.03
C LEU A 101 -0.59 -7.37 25.36
N TYR A 102 -1.14 -6.39 26.07
CA TYR A 102 -1.92 -6.64 27.28
C TYR A 102 -3.22 -7.41 26.98
N ALA A 103 -3.95 -7.02 25.93
CA ALA A 103 -5.16 -7.72 25.49
C ALA A 103 -4.87 -9.17 25.06
N LYS A 104 -3.77 -9.40 24.36
CA LYS A 104 -3.33 -10.72 23.88
C LYS A 104 -3.15 -11.75 25.00
N ARG A 105 -2.93 -11.32 26.24
CA ARG A 105 -2.84 -12.19 27.45
C ARG A 105 -4.20 -12.62 28.03
N GLY A 106 -5.27 -12.55 27.24
CA GLY A 106 -6.62 -12.97 27.63
C GLY A 106 -7.52 -11.84 28.16
N ASN A 107 -7.16 -10.59 27.90
CA ASN A 107 -7.92 -9.41 28.33
C ASN A 107 -8.64 -8.74 27.15
N PHE A 108 -9.67 -7.95 27.44
CA PHE A 108 -10.30 -7.06 26.46
C PHE A 108 -9.81 -5.63 26.68
N ASN A 109 -9.57 -4.88 25.61
CA ASN A 109 -9.11 -3.49 25.69
C ASN A 109 -9.75 -2.65 24.59
N THR A 110 -10.01 -1.38 24.89
CA THR A 110 -10.55 -0.39 23.95
C THR A 110 -9.50 0.66 23.67
N ILE A 111 -9.12 0.81 22.40
CA ILE A 111 -8.12 1.80 21.96
C ILE A 111 -8.85 3.05 21.47
N GLN A 112 -8.71 4.16 22.21
CA GLN A 112 -9.24 5.48 21.82
C GLN A 112 -8.09 6.41 21.40
N GLY A 113 -8.41 7.40 20.55
CA GLY A 113 -7.45 8.40 20.08
C GLY A 113 -8.02 9.23 18.93
N ASN A 114 -7.39 10.35 18.61
CA ASN A 114 -7.89 11.25 17.56
C ASN A 114 -7.76 10.61 16.17
N PRO A 115 -8.63 10.93 15.20
CA PRO A 115 -8.45 10.53 13.80
C PRO A 115 -7.10 11.01 13.25
N GLY A 116 -6.49 10.24 12.35
CA GLY A 116 -5.24 10.62 11.68
C GLY A 116 -3.94 10.40 12.46
N VAL A 117 -3.99 9.82 13.67
CA VAL A 117 -2.78 9.55 14.50
C VAL A 117 -2.06 8.23 14.17
N GLY A 118 -2.35 7.62 13.01
CA GLY A 118 -1.72 6.38 12.57
C GLY A 118 -2.22 5.10 13.26
N LYS A 119 -3.44 5.11 13.84
CA LYS A 119 -3.99 3.91 14.52
C LYS A 119 -4.11 2.72 13.57
N SER A 120 -4.72 2.93 12.40
CA SER A 120 -4.95 1.88 11.42
C SER A 120 -3.65 1.22 11.00
N GLU A 121 -2.62 2.01 10.71
CA GLU A 121 -1.28 1.51 10.37
C GLU A 121 -0.64 0.75 11.53
N ALA A 122 -0.81 1.22 12.78
CA ALA A 122 -0.32 0.50 13.96
C ALA A 122 -1.04 -0.84 14.18
N LEU A 123 -2.35 -0.91 13.91
CA LEU A 123 -3.12 -2.16 13.97
C LEU A 123 -2.67 -3.13 12.86
N ASP A 124 -2.47 -2.64 11.63
CA ASP A 124 -1.99 -3.46 10.51
C ASP A 124 -0.60 -4.02 10.77
N HIS A 125 0.32 -3.18 11.24
CA HIS A 125 1.65 -3.63 11.63
C HIS A 125 1.59 -4.69 12.74
N PHE A 126 0.72 -4.53 13.73
CA PHE A 126 0.57 -5.50 14.81
C PHE A 126 0.00 -6.84 14.33
N VAL A 127 -0.97 -6.83 13.40
CA VAL A 127 -1.52 -8.05 12.78
C VAL A 127 -0.46 -8.77 11.94
N TRP A 128 0.39 -8.01 11.24
CA TRP A 128 1.50 -8.58 10.47
C TRP A 128 2.58 -9.19 11.38
N GLU A 129 2.92 -8.52 12.48
CA GLU A 129 4.00 -8.91 13.40
C GLU A 129 3.63 -10.14 14.26
N PHE A 130 2.37 -10.24 14.71
CA PHE A 130 1.96 -11.24 15.70
C PHE A 130 1.00 -12.30 15.15
N GLN A 131 1.31 -13.57 15.43
CA GLN A 131 0.45 -14.71 15.13
C GLN A 131 -0.82 -14.70 15.99
N ASN A 132 -1.90 -15.34 15.50
CA ASN A 132 -3.19 -15.43 16.17
C ASN A 132 -3.81 -14.06 16.50
N VAL A 133 -3.62 -13.08 15.62
CA VAL A 133 -4.27 -11.78 15.69
C VAL A 133 -5.05 -11.56 14.40
N TRP A 134 -6.32 -11.16 14.53
CA TRP A 134 -7.18 -10.84 13.39
C TRP A 134 -7.80 -9.48 13.59
N ARG A 135 -7.84 -8.69 12.52
CA ARG A 135 -8.52 -7.39 12.50
C ARG A 135 -9.80 -7.50 11.67
N VAL A 136 -10.89 -6.97 12.20
CA VAL A 136 -12.17 -6.82 11.51
C VAL A 136 -12.57 -5.36 11.57
N THR A 137 -12.76 -4.75 10.40
CA THR A 137 -13.28 -3.38 10.30
C THR A 137 -14.80 -3.39 10.33
N ALA A 138 -15.39 -2.79 11.35
CA ALA A 138 -16.80 -2.49 11.46
C ALA A 138 -17.16 -1.35 10.50
N SER A 139 -18.20 -1.55 9.71
CA SER A 139 -18.78 -0.56 8.80
C SER A 139 -20.30 -0.60 8.93
N PRO A 140 -21.03 0.46 8.53
CA PRO A 140 -22.50 0.44 8.53
C PRO A 140 -23.10 -0.75 7.76
N SER A 141 -22.42 -1.20 6.70
CA SER A 141 -22.76 -2.39 5.90
C SER A 141 -22.51 -3.72 6.61
N ARG A 142 -21.77 -3.73 7.73
CA ARG A 142 -21.46 -4.89 8.58
C ARG A 142 -22.07 -4.75 9.97
N SER A 143 -23.27 -4.18 10.06
CA SER A 143 -23.98 -3.94 11.33
C SER A 143 -24.76 -5.17 11.84
N THR A 144 -24.99 -6.18 11.00
CA THR A 144 -25.73 -7.38 11.41
C THR A 144 -24.82 -8.43 12.05
N PHE A 145 -25.37 -9.20 12.98
CA PHE A 145 -24.67 -10.30 13.65
C PHE A 145 -24.02 -11.26 12.64
N ASN A 146 -24.78 -11.69 11.62
CA ASN A 146 -24.25 -12.58 10.59
C ASN A 146 -23.13 -11.93 9.77
N ALA A 147 -23.25 -10.65 9.40
CA ALA A 147 -22.20 -9.96 8.66
C ALA A 147 -20.87 -9.92 9.43
N ILE A 148 -20.92 -9.64 10.75
CA ILE A 148 -19.73 -9.64 11.61
C ILE A 148 -19.16 -11.06 11.74
N MET A 149 -19.99 -12.08 11.97
CA MET A 149 -19.52 -13.47 12.06
C MET A 149 -18.85 -13.93 10.76
N LEU A 150 -19.43 -13.59 9.60
CA LEU A 150 -18.84 -13.89 8.31
C LEU A 150 -17.50 -13.18 8.09
N ALA A 151 -17.40 -11.91 8.50
CA ALA A 151 -16.14 -11.17 8.43
C ALA A 151 -15.03 -11.80 9.29
N ILE A 152 -15.37 -12.24 10.50
CA ILE A 152 -14.44 -12.95 11.39
C ILE A 152 -14.02 -14.30 10.78
N LEU A 153 -14.97 -15.08 10.24
CA LEU A 153 -14.66 -16.37 9.62
C LEU A 153 -13.79 -16.22 8.36
N ASN A 154 -14.01 -15.16 7.58
CA ASN A 154 -13.15 -14.82 6.46
C ASN A 154 -11.73 -14.49 6.94
N ALA A 155 -11.58 -13.72 8.04
CA ALA A 155 -10.26 -13.45 8.62
C ALA A 155 -9.56 -14.74 9.11
N PHE A 156 -10.32 -15.74 9.54
CA PHE A 156 -9.80 -17.08 9.87
C PHE A 156 -9.51 -17.98 8.67
N ASN A 157 -9.85 -17.57 7.44
CA ASN A 157 -9.88 -18.43 6.26
C ASN A 157 -10.73 -19.71 6.45
N VAL A 158 -11.85 -19.59 7.19
CA VAL A 158 -12.77 -20.69 7.46
C VAL A 158 -14.06 -20.49 6.66
N PRO A 159 -14.43 -21.40 5.74
CA PRO A 159 -15.65 -21.25 4.97
C PRO A 159 -16.89 -21.41 5.88
N PRO A 160 -17.87 -20.48 5.81
CA PRO A 160 -19.03 -20.47 6.68
C PRO A 160 -20.08 -21.54 6.33
N GLY A 161 -20.17 -21.97 5.07
CA GLY A 161 -21.16 -22.93 4.60
C GLY A 161 -22.62 -22.49 4.85
N ASN A 162 -23.56 -23.43 4.74
CA ASN A 162 -24.97 -23.19 5.05
C ASN A 162 -25.23 -23.40 6.54
N ARG A 163 -24.77 -22.46 7.38
CA ARG A 163 -24.89 -22.52 8.83
C ARG A 163 -25.83 -21.45 9.38
N THR A 164 -26.54 -21.78 10.45
CA THR A 164 -27.37 -20.82 11.20
C THR A 164 -26.51 -19.84 12.01
N SER A 165 -27.07 -18.72 12.44
CA SER A 165 -26.38 -17.73 13.28
C SER A 165 -25.73 -18.34 14.53
N HIS A 166 -26.43 -19.26 15.19
CA HIS A 166 -25.89 -19.99 16.35
C HIS A 166 -24.67 -20.84 15.96
N GLN A 167 -24.75 -21.58 14.85
CA GLN A 167 -23.66 -22.42 14.37
C GLN A 167 -22.44 -21.60 13.91
N LEU A 168 -22.64 -20.40 13.35
CA LEU A 168 -21.56 -19.47 13.03
C LEU A 168 -20.86 -18.98 14.30
N SER A 169 -21.62 -18.62 15.33
CA SER A 169 -21.09 -18.21 16.64
C SER A 169 -20.22 -19.29 17.27
N GLU A 170 -20.71 -20.53 17.32
CA GLU A 170 -19.98 -21.66 17.87
C GLU A 170 -18.74 -22.02 17.03
N LEU A 171 -18.82 -21.87 15.71
CA LEU A 171 -17.66 -22.04 14.83
C LEU A 171 -16.57 -21.01 15.14
N VAL A 172 -16.93 -19.73 15.26
CA VAL A 172 -16.01 -18.65 15.64
C VAL A 172 -15.40 -18.94 17.02
N ARG A 173 -16.22 -19.29 18.02
CA ARG A 173 -15.76 -19.65 19.37
C ARG A 173 -14.75 -20.79 19.35
N ARG A 174 -15.02 -21.84 18.57
CA ARG A 174 -14.10 -22.98 18.43
C ARG A 174 -12.75 -22.55 17.85
N GLN A 175 -12.75 -21.67 16.84
CA GLN A 175 -11.53 -21.12 16.26
C GLN A 175 -10.70 -20.34 17.30
N PHE A 176 -11.35 -19.52 18.13
CA PHE A 176 -10.64 -18.80 19.20
C PHE A 176 -10.07 -19.75 20.27
N ARG A 177 -10.86 -20.72 20.75
CA ARG A 177 -10.43 -21.64 21.82
C ARG A 177 -9.33 -22.60 21.38
N SER A 178 -9.22 -22.91 20.08
CA SER A 178 -8.19 -23.82 19.57
C SER A 178 -6.81 -23.15 19.42
N ARG A 179 -6.67 -21.87 19.76
CA ARG A 179 -5.45 -21.09 19.56
C ARG A 179 -5.05 -20.42 20.88
N THR A 180 -3.75 -20.41 21.16
CA THR A 180 -3.19 -19.67 22.29
C THR A 180 -3.07 -18.19 21.93
N ASP A 181 -3.26 -17.32 22.91
CA ASP A 181 -3.07 -15.88 22.77
C ASP A 181 -3.88 -15.25 21.61
N ALA A 182 -5.08 -15.76 21.38
CA ALA A 182 -5.94 -15.32 20.28
C ALA A 182 -6.51 -13.92 20.55
N LEU A 183 -6.29 -12.98 19.64
CA LEU A 183 -6.78 -11.60 19.74
C LEU A 183 -7.63 -11.21 18.53
N LEU A 184 -8.84 -10.73 18.79
CA LEU A 184 -9.70 -10.10 17.79
C LEU A 184 -9.66 -8.58 17.99
N ILE A 185 -9.21 -7.86 16.98
CA ILE A 185 -9.25 -6.40 16.91
C ILE A 185 -10.50 -6.03 16.12
N VAL A 186 -11.40 -5.27 16.74
CA VAL A 186 -12.55 -4.66 16.06
C VAL A 186 -12.24 -3.19 15.91
N ASP A 187 -12.13 -2.73 14.67
CA ASP A 187 -11.78 -1.35 14.35
C ASP A 187 -12.92 -0.65 13.61
N GLU A 188 -13.10 0.64 13.81
CA GLU A 188 -14.18 1.42 13.18
C GLU A 188 -13.70 2.06 11.87
N PHE A 189 -14.57 2.10 10.86
CA PHE A 189 -14.32 2.88 9.67
C PHE A 189 -14.60 4.36 9.96
N SER A 190 -13.54 5.18 10.01
CA SER A 190 -13.67 6.65 10.04
C SER A 190 -13.74 7.17 8.61
N THR A 191 -14.94 7.58 8.20
CA THR A 191 -15.22 8.32 6.94
C THR A 191 -14.53 9.67 6.92
#